data_AF-A0A8H9LIR6-F1
#
_entry.id   AF-A0A8H9LIR6-F1
#
_cell.length_a   1.000
_cell.length_b   1.000
_cell.length_c   1.000
_cell.angle_alpha   90.00
_cell.angle_beta   90.00
_cell.angle_gamma   90.00
#
_symmetry.space_group_name_H-M   'P 1'
#
loop_
_entity.id
_entity.type
_entity.pdbx_description
1 polymer ?
#
loop_
_entity_poly.entity_id
_entity_poly.type
_entity_poly.pdbx_seq_one_letter_code
_entity_poly.pdbx_strand_id
1 'polypeptide(L)'
;MIGPEDIHLHQGLLWRIHRTAGEYPSAWNDFRSYGPLTTMRWDPHPGPVGDHPGHGVLYTATDLRTAVAEVFQAQRRVDPMGAAIAATTFVPVRPLRLLALLAEDSPWLLRNGASHSLMAAPRDTCRAWAREIARAEPADGRGPVDGLWAESTMTGRPMVVLFERAASALPEEPRASALLAAPVMMTALADISASLGWELAWPTA
;
A
#
# COMPACT_ATOMS: atom_id res chain seq x y z
N MET A 1 19.53 -4.66 -12.25
CA MET A 1 18.75 -5.80 -12.81
C MET A 1 18.02 -6.47 -11.65
N ILE A 2 16.74 -6.82 -11.82
CA ILE A 2 15.96 -7.58 -10.82
C ILE A 2 16.17 -9.07 -11.11
N GLY A 3 16.77 -9.79 -10.16
CA GLY A 3 16.95 -11.23 -10.19
C GLY A 3 15.81 -11.97 -9.49
N PRO A 4 15.66 -13.29 -9.71
CA PRO A 4 14.64 -14.11 -9.04
C PRO A 4 14.77 -14.07 -7.51
N GLU A 5 15.98 -13.92 -6.98
CA GLU A 5 16.26 -13.83 -5.54
C GLU A 5 15.73 -12.56 -4.87
N ASP A 6 15.34 -11.55 -5.66
CA ASP A 6 14.79 -10.29 -5.17
C ASP A 6 13.27 -10.31 -5.06
N ILE A 7 12.64 -11.38 -5.55
CA ILE A 7 11.19 -11.49 -5.64
C ILE A 7 10.64 -12.16 -4.38
N HIS A 8 9.86 -11.39 -3.62
CA HIS A 8 9.00 -11.92 -2.58
C HIS A 8 7.67 -12.38 -3.18
N LEU A 9 7.36 -13.67 -3.03
CA LEU A 9 6.06 -14.22 -3.41
C LEU A 9 5.08 -14.10 -2.24
N HIS A 10 3.99 -13.34 -2.46
CA HIS A 10 2.99 -13.10 -1.42
C HIS A 10 1.59 -13.54 -1.85
N GLN A 11 0.92 -14.37 -1.05
CA GLN A 11 -0.49 -14.74 -1.22
C GLN A 11 -1.25 -14.69 0.12
N GLY A 12 -0.88 -13.75 0.98
CA GLY A 12 -1.51 -13.53 2.27
C GLY A 12 -2.73 -12.61 2.19
N LEU A 13 -3.36 -12.41 3.35
CA LEU A 13 -4.44 -11.44 3.52
C LEU A 13 -3.87 -10.01 3.39
N LEU A 14 -4.50 -9.20 2.56
CA LEU A 14 -4.20 -7.78 2.40
C LEU A 14 -5.36 -6.92 2.89
N TRP A 15 -5.02 -5.80 3.50
CA TRP A 15 -5.92 -4.77 4.01
C TRP A 15 -5.84 -3.51 3.16
N ARG A 16 -6.98 -2.94 2.82
CA ARG A 16 -7.11 -1.60 2.24
C ARG A 16 -8.12 -0.79 3.05
N ILE A 17 -7.72 0.40 3.47
CA ILE A 17 -8.66 1.41 3.96
C ILE A 17 -8.90 2.42 2.85
N HIS A 18 -10.16 2.65 2.49
CA HIS A 18 -10.53 3.51 1.38
C HIS A 18 -11.85 4.24 1.63
N ARG A 19 -12.06 5.35 0.91
CA ARG A 19 -13.30 6.11 0.93
C ARG A 19 -14.24 5.54 -0.13
N THR A 20 -15.44 5.18 0.29
CA THR A 20 -16.53 4.66 -0.56
C THR A 20 -17.53 5.73 -0.99
N ALA A 21 -17.42 6.95 -0.47
CA ALA A 21 -18.19 8.12 -0.90
C ALA A 21 -17.36 9.41 -0.75
N GLY A 22 -17.89 10.54 -1.24
CA GLY A 22 -17.26 11.86 -1.18
C GLY A 22 -16.78 12.33 -2.56
N GLU A 23 -15.80 13.25 -2.58
CA GLU A 23 -15.27 13.87 -3.80
C GLU A 23 -14.48 12.90 -4.68
N TYR A 24 -13.75 11.97 -4.06
CA TYR A 24 -12.93 10.96 -4.74
C TYR A 24 -13.12 9.57 -4.12
N PRO A 25 -14.31 8.95 -4.29
CA PRO A 25 -14.52 7.59 -3.85
C PRO A 25 -13.68 6.62 -4.68
N SER A 26 -13.36 5.47 -4.13
CA SER A 26 -12.60 4.44 -4.82
C SER A 26 -13.14 3.07 -4.43
N ALA A 27 -13.33 2.18 -5.40
CA ALA A 27 -13.62 0.78 -5.10
C ALA A 27 -12.43 0.14 -4.40
N TRP A 28 -12.67 -0.95 -3.69
CA TRP A 28 -11.63 -1.64 -2.90
C TRP A 28 -10.51 -2.24 -3.76
N ASN A 29 -10.78 -2.50 -5.05
CA ASN A 29 -9.87 -3.06 -6.04
C ASN A 29 -9.38 -2.02 -7.06
N ASP A 30 -9.78 -0.75 -6.94
CA ASP A 30 -9.36 0.29 -7.88
C ASP A 30 -7.90 0.65 -7.70
N PHE A 31 -7.19 0.77 -8.82
CA PHE A 31 -5.87 1.36 -8.89
C PHE A 31 -6.01 2.85 -9.22
N ARG A 32 -5.41 3.72 -8.42
CA ARG A 32 -5.41 5.16 -8.68
C ARG A 32 -4.54 5.44 -9.90
N SER A 33 -5.10 6.07 -10.94
CA SER A 33 -4.43 6.52 -12.18
C SER A 33 -3.86 7.95 -12.11
N TYR A 34 -4.36 8.78 -11.19
CA TYR A 34 -3.93 10.17 -11.07
C TYR A 34 -2.67 10.30 -10.21
N GLY A 35 -1.57 10.83 -10.72
CA GLY A 35 -0.32 11.04 -9.98
C GLY A 35 0.78 11.64 -10.85
N PRO A 36 2.05 11.67 -10.39
CA PRO A 36 2.52 11.23 -9.09
C PRO A 36 2.14 12.21 -7.97
N LEU A 37 1.68 11.68 -6.84
CA LEU A 37 1.36 12.51 -5.67
C LEU A 37 2.59 12.73 -4.79
N THR A 38 2.83 13.98 -4.40
CA THR A 38 4.00 14.36 -3.59
C THR A 38 3.99 13.75 -2.19
N THR A 39 2.81 13.46 -1.66
CA THR A 39 2.58 12.81 -0.37
C THR A 39 2.90 11.32 -0.38
N MET A 40 2.82 10.67 -1.55
CA MET A 40 3.05 9.24 -1.72
C MET A 40 4.53 8.96 -1.93
N ARG A 41 5.06 7.99 -1.16
CA ARG A 41 6.47 7.55 -1.23
C ARG A 41 6.70 6.65 -2.44
N TRP A 42 5.83 5.66 -2.62
CA TRP A 42 5.96 4.63 -3.65
C TRP A 42 4.90 4.83 -4.73
N ASP A 43 5.06 5.88 -5.52
CA ASP A 43 4.13 6.24 -6.59
C ASP A 43 4.82 6.01 -7.95
N PRO A 44 4.34 5.05 -8.78
CA PRO A 44 5.00 4.67 -10.03
C PRO A 44 4.64 5.57 -11.21
N HIS A 45 3.72 6.54 -11.05
CA HIS A 45 3.23 7.33 -12.17
C HIS A 45 4.39 8.10 -12.85
N PRO A 46 4.36 8.22 -14.19
CA PRO A 46 5.27 9.10 -14.89
C PRO A 46 4.96 10.57 -14.56
N GLY A 47 5.96 11.45 -14.67
CA GLY A 47 5.71 12.89 -14.61
C GLY A 47 5.17 13.43 -15.94
N PRO A 48 4.51 14.59 -15.96
CA PRO A 48 4.11 15.43 -14.82
C PRO A 48 2.88 14.88 -14.06
N VAL A 49 2.42 15.61 -13.02
CA VAL A 49 1.19 15.26 -12.31
C VAL A 49 -0.02 15.34 -13.24
N GLY A 50 -0.84 14.29 -13.26
CA GLY A 50 -2.02 14.20 -14.12
C GLY A 50 -2.63 12.80 -14.07
N ASP A 51 -3.60 12.54 -14.95
CA ASP A 51 -4.14 11.21 -15.16
C ASP A 51 -3.21 10.39 -16.07
N HIS A 52 -2.92 9.15 -15.66
CA HIS A 52 -2.05 8.23 -16.39
C HIS A 52 -2.71 6.84 -16.50
N PRO A 53 -3.58 6.63 -17.50
CA PRO A 53 -4.20 5.33 -17.74
C PRO A 53 -3.12 4.26 -18.00
N GLY A 54 -3.27 3.07 -17.41
CA GLY A 54 -2.28 2.00 -17.52
C GLY A 54 -1.11 2.09 -16.53
N HIS A 55 -1.05 3.13 -15.69
CA HIS A 55 -0.03 3.33 -14.67
C HIS A 55 -0.58 3.34 -13.24
N GLY A 56 -1.70 2.67 -13.01
CA GLY A 56 -2.40 2.66 -11.73
C GLY A 56 -1.58 2.08 -10.57
N VAL A 57 -1.86 2.60 -9.36
CA VAL A 57 -1.25 2.13 -8.10
C VAL A 57 -2.30 1.90 -7.01
N LEU A 58 -2.12 0.82 -6.25
CA LEU A 58 -2.96 0.42 -5.14
C LEU A 58 -2.11 0.17 -3.88
N TYR A 59 -2.43 0.85 -2.78
CA TYR A 59 -1.73 0.68 -1.50
C TYR A 59 -2.50 -0.24 -0.57
N THR A 60 -1.79 -1.22 0.00
CA THR A 60 -2.33 -2.18 0.96
C THR A 60 -1.34 -2.46 2.08
N ALA A 61 -1.82 -3.06 3.17
CA ALA A 61 -1.00 -3.51 4.28
C ALA A 61 -1.29 -4.98 4.61
N THR A 62 -0.37 -5.64 5.31
CA THR A 62 -0.56 -7.03 5.76
C THR A 62 -1.40 -7.15 7.02
N ASP A 63 -1.65 -6.03 7.71
CA ASP A 63 -2.49 -5.98 8.90
C ASP A 63 -3.23 -4.64 9.02
N LEU A 64 -4.32 -4.66 9.80
CA LEU A 64 -5.17 -3.49 10.00
C LEU A 64 -4.45 -2.34 10.71
N ARG A 65 -3.55 -2.63 11.66
CA ARG A 65 -2.82 -1.58 12.41
C ARG A 65 -1.96 -0.76 11.48
N THR A 66 -1.23 -1.39 10.57
CA THR A 66 -0.42 -0.70 9.56
C THR A 66 -1.30 0.06 8.57
N ALA A 67 -2.43 -0.52 8.13
CA ALA A 67 -3.36 0.20 7.25
C ALA A 67 -3.89 1.49 7.92
N VAL A 68 -4.28 1.42 9.20
CA VAL A 68 -4.74 2.58 9.99
C VAL A 68 -3.62 3.60 10.15
N ALA A 69 -2.42 3.15 10.51
CA ALA A 69 -1.28 4.04 10.71
C ALA A 69 -0.93 4.83 9.43
N GLU A 70 -0.94 4.17 8.27
CA GLU A 70 -0.68 4.82 6.99
C GLU A 70 -1.79 5.82 6.60
N VAL A 71 -3.06 5.46 6.75
CA VAL A 71 -4.18 6.34 6.37
C VAL A 71 -4.29 7.58 7.25
N PHE A 72 -4.07 7.45 8.56
CA PHE A 72 -4.27 8.54 9.53
C PHE A 72 -2.95 9.21 9.99
N GLN A 73 -1.81 8.90 9.34
CA GLN A 73 -0.49 9.43 9.68
C GLN A 73 -0.46 10.95 9.78
N ALA A 74 -1.10 11.64 8.85
CA ALA A 74 -1.04 13.10 8.76
C ALA A 74 -1.70 13.79 9.95
N GLN A 75 -2.83 13.27 10.42
CA GLN A 75 -3.58 13.85 11.54
C GLN A 75 -3.13 13.30 12.90
N ARG A 76 -2.49 12.13 12.94
CA ARG A 76 -2.16 11.39 14.19
C ARG A 76 -3.38 11.21 15.10
N ARG A 77 -4.55 11.11 14.48
CA ARG A 77 -5.86 10.91 15.10
C ARG A 77 -6.66 10.02 14.16
N VAL A 78 -7.24 8.97 14.71
CA VAL A 78 -8.12 8.06 13.97
C VAL A 78 -9.52 8.62 14.03
N ASP A 79 -10.02 9.07 12.89
CA ASP A 79 -11.40 9.53 12.75
C ASP A 79 -12.18 8.57 11.83
N PRO A 80 -12.86 7.57 12.42
CA PRO A 80 -13.69 6.64 11.66
C PRO A 80 -15.04 7.26 11.24
N MET A 81 -15.37 8.46 11.74
CA MET A 81 -16.65 9.11 11.52
C MET A 81 -16.71 9.93 10.24
N GLY A 82 -15.56 10.14 9.57
CA GLY A 82 -15.54 10.58 8.19
C GLY A 82 -16.41 9.64 7.36
N ALA A 83 -17.49 10.17 6.78
CA ALA A 83 -18.51 9.37 6.12
C ALA A 83 -17.87 8.40 5.10
N ALA A 84 -18.36 7.15 5.12
CA ALA A 84 -18.09 6.15 4.09
C ALA A 84 -16.62 5.68 3.99
N ILE A 85 -15.83 5.69 5.07
CA ILE A 85 -14.51 5.03 5.08
C ILE A 85 -14.68 3.55 5.43
N ALA A 86 -14.19 2.66 4.57
CA ALA A 86 -14.26 1.22 4.76
C ALA A 86 -12.86 0.60 4.91
N ALA A 87 -12.74 -0.40 5.78
CA ALA A 87 -11.66 -1.36 5.76
C ALA A 87 -12.11 -2.60 4.99
N THR A 88 -11.38 -2.94 3.94
CA THR A 88 -11.65 -4.11 3.09
C THR A 88 -10.45 -5.03 3.10
N THR A 89 -10.72 -6.34 3.17
CA THR A 89 -9.72 -7.37 3.06
C THR A 89 -9.92 -8.22 1.83
N PHE A 90 -8.82 -8.74 1.29
CA PHE A 90 -8.85 -9.71 0.20
C PHE A 90 -7.60 -10.60 0.26
N VAL A 91 -7.66 -11.75 -0.42
CA VAL A 91 -6.51 -12.64 -0.62
C VAL A 91 -6.29 -12.74 -2.14
N PRO A 92 -5.07 -12.51 -2.64
CA PRO A 92 -4.79 -12.65 -4.07
C PRO A 92 -5.09 -14.07 -4.59
N VAL A 93 -5.63 -14.19 -5.80
CA VAL A 93 -5.99 -15.48 -6.42
C VAL A 93 -4.77 -16.27 -6.93
N ARG A 94 -3.63 -15.60 -7.04
CA ARG A 94 -2.31 -16.16 -7.33
C ARG A 94 -1.26 -15.46 -6.47
N PRO A 95 -0.09 -16.06 -6.23
CA PRO A 95 1.02 -15.35 -5.61
C PRO A 95 1.37 -14.06 -6.39
N LEU A 96 1.43 -12.96 -5.65
CA LEU A 96 1.95 -11.68 -6.11
C LEU A 96 3.47 -11.76 -6.19
N ARG A 97 4.05 -11.28 -7.28
CA ARG A 97 5.49 -11.13 -7.47
C ARG A 97 5.90 -9.73 -7.07
N LEU A 98 6.41 -9.57 -5.85
CA LEU A 98 6.74 -8.27 -5.28
C LEU A 98 8.26 -8.11 -5.22
N LEU A 99 8.78 -6.95 -5.63
CA LEU A 99 10.19 -6.64 -5.37
C LEU A 99 10.37 -6.44 -3.86
N ALA A 100 11.24 -7.24 -3.25
CA ALA A 100 11.56 -7.13 -1.83
C ALA A 100 12.40 -5.87 -1.57
N LEU A 101 11.81 -4.90 -0.87
CA LEU A 101 12.47 -3.66 -0.45
C LEU A 101 12.54 -3.53 1.08
N LEU A 102 12.18 -4.57 1.83
CA LEU A 102 12.44 -4.61 3.28
C LEU A 102 13.94 -4.52 3.52
N ALA A 103 14.35 -3.57 4.36
CA ALA A 103 15.75 -3.22 4.50
C ALA A 103 16.59 -4.30 5.20
N GLU A 104 15.97 -5.15 6.01
CA GLU A 104 16.65 -6.24 6.71
C GLU A 104 17.18 -7.33 5.76
N ASP A 105 16.46 -7.62 4.67
CA ASP A 105 16.67 -8.82 3.85
C ASP A 105 16.56 -8.56 2.33
N SER A 106 16.99 -7.39 1.85
CA SER A 106 16.95 -7.07 0.42
C SER A 106 18.35 -7.06 -0.24
N PRO A 107 18.77 -8.16 -0.89
CA PRO A 107 19.95 -8.18 -1.75
C PRO A 107 19.89 -7.14 -2.88
N TRP A 108 18.70 -6.87 -3.42
CA TRP A 108 18.51 -5.93 -4.52
C TRP A 108 18.96 -4.52 -4.17
N LEU A 109 18.50 -4.00 -3.02
CA LEU A 109 18.93 -2.70 -2.50
C LEU A 109 20.45 -2.60 -2.47
N LEU A 110 21.12 -3.58 -1.82
CA LEU A 110 22.58 -3.61 -1.71
C LEU A 110 23.27 -3.55 -3.07
N ARG A 111 22.81 -4.33 -4.05
CA ARG A 111 23.40 -4.35 -5.40
C ARG A 111 23.21 -3.04 -6.17
N ASN A 112 22.16 -2.28 -5.87
CA ASN A 112 21.89 -1.01 -6.53
C ASN A 112 22.37 0.21 -5.71
N GLY A 113 23.26 0.00 -4.73
CA GLY A 113 23.83 1.07 -3.91
C GLY A 113 22.82 1.77 -3.00
N ALA A 114 21.64 1.17 -2.85
CA ALA A 114 20.64 1.59 -1.89
C ALA A 114 20.86 0.79 -0.59
N SER A 115 20.94 1.47 0.54
CA SER A 115 20.97 0.79 1.84
C SER A 115 19.62 0.96 2.55
N HIS A 116 19.58 0.64 3.84
CA HIS A 116 18.48 1.01 4.75
C HIS A 116 18.04 2.49 4.58
N SER A 117 18.92 3.36 4.06
CA SER A 117 18.60 4.76 3.76
C SER A 117 17.52 4.96 2.69
N LEU A 118 17.21 4.00 1.80
CA LEU A 118 16.13 4.18 0.83
C LEU A 118 14.76 4.33 1.51
N MET A 119 14.56 3.66 2.65
CA MET A 119 13.34 3.79 3.45
C MET A 119 13.24 5.17 4.10
N ALA A 120 14.39 5.78 4.39
CA ALA A 120 14.52 7.16 4.88
C ALA A 120 14.71 8.20 3.75
N ALA A 121 14.77 7.78 2.48
CA ALA A 121 15.11 8.68 1.38
C ALA A 121 13.99 9.72 1.15
N PRO A 122 14.33 10.84 0.49
CA PRO A 122 13.34 11.78 -0.01
C PRO A 122 12.25 11.08 -0.85
N ARG A 123 10.99 11.55 -0.73
CA ARG A 123 9.85 10.90 -1.40
C ARG A 123 9.99 10.92 -2.93
N ASP A 124 10.58 11.97 -3.50
CA ASP A 124 10.86 12.07 -4.94
C ASP A 124 11.84 10.99 -5.42
N THR A 125 12.88 10.69 -4.63
CA THR A 125 13.74 9.53 -4.86
C THR A 125 12.92 8.26 -4.88
N CYS A 126 12.15 7.96 -3.82
CA CYS A 126 11.35 6.73 -3.77
C CYS A 126 10.37 6.60 -4.94
N ARG A 127 9.76 7.70 -5.41
CA ARG A 127 8.90 7.70 -6.60
C ARG A 127 9.66 7.45 -7.90
N ALA A 128 10.86 8.01 -8.05
CA ALA A 128 11.71 7.71 -9.20
C ALA A 128 12.04 6.21 -9.25
N TRP A 129 12.38 5.61 -8.11
CA TRP A 129 12.61 4.17 -8.00
C TRP A 129 11.34 3.36 -8.32
N ALA A 130 10.19 3.72 -7.74
CA ALA A 130 8.92 3.03 -8.01
C ALA A 130 8.58 3.02 -9.51
N ARG A 131 8.80 4.13 -10.21
CA ARG A 131 8.58 4.25 -11.65
C ARG A 131 9.48 3.33 -12.45
N GLU A 132 10.77 3.29 -12.15
CA GLU A 132 11.72 2.42 -12.85
C GLU A 132 11.45 0.94 -12.55
N ILE A 133 11.12 0.60 -11.30
CA ILE A 133 10.76 -0.78 -10.92
C ILE A 133 9.48 -1.22 -11.65
N ALA A 134 8.46 -0.36 -11.75
CA ALA A 134 7.23 -0.69 -12.47
C ALA A 134 7.48 -1.01 -13.96
N ARG A 135 8.54 -0.48 -14.56
CA ARG A 135 8.93 -0.70 -15.96
C ARG A 135 9.95 -1.81 -16.14
N ALA A 136 10.56 -2.29 -15.06
CA ALA A 136 11.64 -3.26 -15.13
C ALA A 136 11.12 -4.66 -15.50
N GLU A 137 11.87 -5.33 -16.37
CA GLU A 137 11.69 -6.74 -16.67
C GLU A 137 12.68 -7.58 -15.83
N PRO A 138 12.20 -8.42 -14.90
CA PRO A 138 13.03 -9.34 -14.15
C PRO A 138 13.77 -10.33 -15.05
N ALA A 139 14.97 -10.73 -14.63
CA ALA A 139 15.83 -11.65 -15.37
C ALA A 139 15.31 -13.11 -15.38
N ASP A 140 14.24 -13.42 -14.64
CA ASP A 140 13.70 -14.77 -14.51
C ASP A 140 12.76 -15.18 -15.66
N GLY A 141 12.47 -14.27 -16.60
CA GLY A 141 11.62 -14.52 -17.76
C GLY A 141 10.14 -14.77 -17.43
N ARG A 142 9.72 -14.56 -16.17
CA ARG A 142 8.33 -14.77 -15.72
C ARG A 142 7.47 -13.50 -15.82
N GLY A 143 7.99 -12.48 -16.49
CA GLY A 143 7.35 -11.19 -16.65
C GLY A 143 7.55 -10.27 -15.45
N PRO A 144 6.99 -9.06 -15.55
CA PRO A 144 7.32 -7.96 -14.67
C PRO A 144 6.69 -8.10 -13.28
N VAL A 145 7.18 -7.35 -12.30
CA VAL A 145 6.70 -7.43 -10.91
C VAL A 145 5.30 -6.85 -10.75
N ASP A 146 4.48 -7.49 -9.92
CA ASP A 146 3.14 -7.02 -9.55
C ASP A 146 3.19 -5.79 -8.65
N GLY A 147 4.31 -5.54 -7.97
CA GLY A 147 4.41 -4.45 -7.00
C GLY A 147 5.67 -4.49 -6.15
N LEU A 148 5.59 -3.83 -4.99
CA LEU A 148 6.66 -3.68 -4.01
C LEU A 148 6.24 -4.29 -2.67
N TRP A 149 7.17 -5.02 -2.05
CA TRP A 149 7.09 -5.44 -0.65
C TRP A 149 7.97 -4.50 0.17
N ALA A 150 7.37 -3.47 0.74
CA ALA A 150 8.07 -2.34 1.37
C ALA A 150 7.78 -2.26 2.86
N GLU A 151 8.60 -1.53 3.60
CA GLU A 151 8.39 -1.25 5.02
C GLU A 151 7.52 0.00 5.23
N SER A 152 6.54 -0.09 6.12
CA SER A 152 5.84 1.07 6.65
C SER A 152 6.75 1.90 7.53
N THR A 153 6.95 3.17 7.17
CA THR A 153 7.70 4.12 8.00
C THR A 153 6.99 4.45 9.33
N MET A 154 5.73 4.02 9.49
CA MET A 154 4.94 4.23 10.69
C MET A 154 5.00 3.08 11.68
N THR A 155 5.11 1.84 11.18
CA THR A 155 5.03 0.64 12.03
C THR A 155 6.22 -0.29 11.92
N GLY A 156 7.14 -0.07 10.98
CA GLY A 156 8.24 -1.01 10.68
C GLY A 156 7.76 -2.36 10.16
N ARG A 157 6.48 -2.46 9.75
CA ARG A 157 5.84 -3.70 9.27
C ARG A 157 5.69 -3.67 7.75
N PRO A 158 5.57 -4.83 7.11
CA PRO A 158 5.36 -4.88 5.67
C PRO A 158 4.09 -4.15 5.20
N MET A 159 4.24 -3.41 4.12
CA MET A 159 3.19 -2.86 3.28
C MET A 159 3.38 -3.37 1.85
N VAL A 160 2.28 -3.45 1.12
CA VAL A 160 2.28 -3.93 -0.26
C VAL A 160 1.75 -2.83 -1.17
N VAL A 161 2.60 -2.40 -2.10
CA VAL A 161 2.25 -1.42 -3.12
C VAL A 161 2.08 -2.16 -4.44
N LEU A 162 0.85 -2.24 -4.93
CA LEU A 162 0.52 -2.95 -6.15
C LEU A 162 0.50 -1.99 -7.34
N PHE A 163 1.05 -2.44 -8.47
CA PHE A 163 0.94 -1.78 -9.76
C PHE A 163 -0.24 -2.37 -10.55
N GLU A 164 -0.79 -1.62 -11.50
CA GLU A 164 -2.03 -1.98 -12.23
C GLU A 164 -2.07 -3.40 -12.79
N ARG A 165 -0.92 -3.96 -13.21
CA ARG A 165 -0.85 -5.36 -13.69
C ARG A 165 -1.24 -6.41 -12.66
N ALA A 166 -1.14 -6.09 -11.37
CA ALA A 166 -1.60 -6.91 -10.27
C ALA A 166 -3.13 -7.05 -10.22
N ALA A 167 -3.89 -6.28 -11.02
CA ALA A 167 -5.34 -6.42 -11.13
C ALA A 167 -5.75 -7.87 -11.44
N SER A 168 -4.97 -8.57 -12.27
CA SER A 168 -5.17 -10.01 -12.58
C SER A 168 -5.01 -10.95 -11.37
N ALA A 169 -4.41 -10.48 -10.28
CA ALA A 169 -4.24 -11.22 -9.04
C ALA A 169 -5.32 -10.89 -7.99
N LEU A 170 -6.14 -9.85 -8.21
CA LEU A 170 -7.23 -9.53 -7.30
C LEU A 170 -8.41 -10.50 -7.51
N PRO A 171 -9.08 -10.93 -6.43
CA PRO A 171 -10.30 -11.74 -6.56
C PRO A 171 -11.45 -10.90 -7.12
N GLU A 172 -12.50 -11.57 -7.63
CA GLU A 172 -13.72 -10.90 -8.11
C GLU A 172 -14.46 -10.17 -6.97
N GLU A 173 -14.44 -10.76 -5.77
CA GLU A 173 -15.09 -10.23 -4.58
C GLU A 173 -14.10 -10.09 -3.41
N PRO A 174 -14.27 -9.08 -2.54
CA PRO A 174 -13.45 -8.96 -1.34
C PRO A 174 -13.77 -10.08 -0.35
N ARG A 175 -12.78 -10.44 0.48
CA ARG A 175 -12.94 -11.42 1.56
C ARG A 175 -13.92 -10.92 2.63
N ALA A 176 -13.81 -9.64 2.98
CA ALA A 176 -14.70 -8.94 3.91
C ALA A 176 -14.55 -7.43 3.72
N SER A 177 -15.62 -6.68 3.99
CA SER A 177 -15.61 -5.21 4.02
C SER A 177 -16.51 -4.70 5.14
N ALA A 178 -16.04 -3.70 5.87
CA ALA A 178 -16.81 -3.02 6.91
C ALA A 178 -16.46 -1.53 6.97
N LEU A 179 -17.47 -0.69 7.24
CA LEU A 179 -17.24 0.71 7.56
C LEU A 179 -16.40 0.84 8.84
N LEU A 180 -15.50 1.81 8.90
CA LEU A 180 -14.69 2.07 10.09
C LEU A 180 -15.54 2.41 11.32
N ALA A 181 -16.68 3.07 11.11
CA ALA A 181 -17.63 3.41 12.17
C ALA A 181 -18.49 2.21 12.66
N ALA A 182 -18.38 1.01 12.08
CA ALA A 182 -19.14 -0.14 12.54
C ALA A 182 -18.70 -0.56 13.96
N PRO A 183 -19.60 -1.00 14.86
CA PRO A 183 -19.25 -1.27 16.26
C PRO A 183 -18.05 -2.21 16.46
N VAL A 184 -17.98 -3.30 15.69
CA VAL A 184 -16.85 -4.25 15.76
C VAL A 184 -15.53 -3.61 15.34
N MET A 185 -15.57 -2.68 14.39
CA MET A 185 -14.38 -1.96 13.92
C MET A 185 -13.97 -0.89 14.93
N MET A 186 -14.92 -0.19 15.53
CA MET A 186 -14.64 0.79 16.59
C MET A 186 -13.87 0.19 17.77
N THR A 187 -14.22 -1.04 18.19
CA THR A 187 -13.45 -1.76 19.23
C THR A 187 -12.01 -2.01 18.79
N ALA A 188 -11.80 -2.56 17.59
CA ALA A 188 -10.46 -2.81 17.07
C ALA A 188 -9.64 -1.51 16.89
N LEU A 189 -10.29 -0.44 16.44
CA LEU A 189 -9.68 0.89 16.28
C LEU A 189 -9.29 1.50 17.63
N ALA A 190 -10.03 1.23 18.71
CA ALA A 190 -9.66 1.70 20.04
C ALA A 190 -8.32 1.08 20.50
N ASP A 191 -8.17 -0.23 20.34
CA ASP A 191 -6.93 -0.95 20.67
C ASP A 191 -5.77 -0.49 19.77
N ILE A 192 -6.03 -0.33 18.47
CA ILE A 192 -5.03 0.15 17.51
C ILE A 192 -4.58 1.58 17.85
N SER A 193 -5.52 2.51 18.07
CA SER A 193 -5.24 3.89 18.46
C SER A 193 -4.41 3.95 19.74
N ALA A 194 -4.76 3.17 20.76
CA ALA A 194 -3.99 3.06 21.99
C ALA A 194 -2.55 2.58 21.71
N SER A 195 -2.38 1.55 20.87
CA SER A 195 -1.07 1.01 20.50
C SER A 195 -0.20 1.96 19.64
N LEU A 196 -0.81 2.97 19.01
CA LEU A 196 -0.14 4.01 18.23
C LEU A 196 0.08 5.29 19.04
N GLY A 197 -0.52 5.39 20.23
CA GLY A 197 -0.54 6.61 21.04
C GLY A 197 -1.36 7.73 20.40
N TRP A 198 -2.41 7.39 19.65
CA TRP A 198 -3.27 8.34 18.92
C TRP A 198 -4.66 8.43 19.56
N GLU A 199 -5.31 9.56 19.36
CA GLU A 199 -6.71 9.74 19.75
C GLU A 199 -7.63 8.99 18.77
N LEU A 200 -8.68 8.33 19.30
CA LEU A 200 -9.80 7.82 18.52
C LEU A 200 -10.98 8.78 18.65
N ALA A 201 -11.52 9.25 17.53
CA ALA A 201 -12.78 9.98 17.53
C ALA A 201 -13.94 9.02 17.81
N TRP A 202 -14.75 9.37 18.81
CA TRP A 202 -15.97 8.64 19.16
C TRP A 202 -17.19 9.34 18.60
N PRO A 203 -18.30 8.61 18.35
CA PRO A 203 -19.59 9.22 18.09
C PRO A 203 -19.92 10.18 19.22
N THR A 204 -20.31 11.41 18.89
CA THR A 204 -20.89 12.32 19.88
C THR A 204 -22.25 11.75 20.28
N ALA A 205 -22.49 11.65 21.60
CA ALA A 205 -23.76 11.18 22.16
C ALA A 205 -24.90 12.17 21.88
#